data_AF-A0A929QJZ5-F1
#
_entry.id   AF-A0A929QJZ5-F1
#
_cell.length_a   1.000
_cell.length_b   1.000
_cell.length_c   1.000
_cell.angle_alpha   90.00
_cell.angle_beta   90.00
_cell.angle_gamma   90.00
#
_symmetry.space_group_name_H-M   'P 1'
#
loop_
_entity.id
_entity.type
_entity.pdbx_description
1 polymer ?
#
loop_
_entity_poly.entity_id
_entity_poly.type
_entity_poly.pdbx_seq_one_letter_code
_entity_poly.pdbx_strand_id
1 'polypeptide(L)' 'MRILVAIDSLKGSLSSLEAGLAIKEALEDFCEVVVKPVADGGEGSVEAMADALDAKF' A
#
# COMPACT_ATOMS: atom_id res chain seq x y z
N MET A 1 0.68 -19.32 3.87
CA MET A 1 -0.24 -18.25 4.31
C MET A 1 -0.02 -17.07 3.39
N ARG A 2 -1.08 -16.34 3.02
CA ARG A 2 -1.00 -15.17 2.15
C ARG A 2 -1.55 -13.96 2.91
N ILE A 3 -0.76 -12.88 2.97
CA ILE A 3 -1.09 -11.68 3.73
C ILE A 3 -1.38 -10.52 2.75
N LEU A 4 -2.53 -9.88 2.92
CA LEU A 4 -2.85 -8.61 2.27
C LEU A 4 -2.54 -7.47 3.23
N VAL A 5 -1.66 -6.56 2.82
CA VAL A 5 -1.37 -5.32 3.51
C VAL A 5 -2.13 -4.20 2.82
N ALA A 6 -3.22 -3.75 3.46
CA ALA A 6 -4.03 -2.62 3.03
C ALA A 6 -4.02 -1.57 4.14
N ILE A 7 -3.11 -0.58 4.02
CA ILE A 7 -2.82 0.43 5.04
C ILE A 7 -2.99 1.82 4.47
N ASP A 8 -3.59 2.74 5.21
CA ASP A 8 -3.68 4.15 4.81
C ASP A 8 -2.35 4.88 5.04
N SER A 9 -2.23 6.10 4.49
CA SER A 9 -1.08 6.97 4.69
C SER A 9 -0.85 7.31 6.17
N LEU A 10 0.43 7.43 6.52
CA LEU A 10 0.86 8.08 7.77
C LEU A 10 1.09 9.55 7.47
N LYS A 11 0.03 10.34 7.56
CA LYS A 11 0.00 11.75 7.13
C LYS A 11 1.19 12.56 7.66
N GLY A 12 1.92 13.19 6.73
CA GLY A 12 3.15 13.95 7.03
C GLY A 12 4.40 13.10 7.22
N SER A 13 4.34 11.78 6.98
CA SER A 13 5.46 10.86 7.10
C SER A 13 5.57 9.91 5.91
N LEU A 14 4.70 8.89 5.81
CA LEU A 14 4.76 7.87 4.77
C LEU A 14 3.46 7.86 3.97
N SER A 15 3.57 7.72 2.66
CA SER A 15 2.45 7.35 1.81
C SER A 15 1.94 5.94 2.17
N SER A 16 0.70 5.66 1.78
CA SER A 16 0.09 4.34 1.95
C SER A 16 0.96 3.22 1.34
N LEU A 17 1.54 3.45 0.16
CA LEU A 17 2.40 2.48 -0.52
C LEU A 17 3.72 2.26 0.23
N GLU A 18 4.39 3.32 0.69
CA GLU A 18 5.65 3.21 1.45
C GLU A 18 5.46 2.45 2.75
N ALA A 19 4.39 2.75 3.50
CA ALA A 19 4.06 2.02 4.72
C ALA A 19 3.79 0.54 4.44
N GLY A 20 3.07 0.24 3.37
CA GLY A 20 2.80 -1.14 2.95
C GLY A 20 4.06 -1.91 2.53
N LEU A 21 4.97 -1.27 1.81
CA LEU A 21 6.24 -1.85 1.38
C LEU A 21 7.18 -2.13 2.58
N ALA A 22 7.23 -1.23 3.57
CA ALA A 22 8.00 -1.46 4.79
C ALA A 22 7.48 -2.68 5.58
N ILE A 23 6.16 -2.88 5.63
CA ILE A 23 5.56 -4.08 6.25
C ILE A 23 5.90 -5.33 5.43
N LYS A 24 5.87 -5.24 4.09
CA LYS A 24 6.24 -6.35 3.22
C LYS A 24 7.69 -6.78 3.43
N GLU A 25 8.63 -5.84 3.47
CA GLU A 25 10.05 -6.11 3.70
C GLU A 25 10.28 -6.93 4.98
N ALA A 26 9.53 -6.63 6.05
CA ALA A 26 9.64 -7.36 7.32
C ALA A 26 9.05 -8.79 7.29
N LEU A 27 8.19 -9.11 6.32
CA LEU A 27 7.37 -10.32 6.31
C LEU A 27 7.61 -11.25 5.11
N GLU A 28 8.22 -10.75 4.03
CA GLU A 28 8.30 -11.46 2.75
C GLU A 28 9.16 -12.73 2.78
N ASP A 29 10.11 -12.83 3.71
CA ASP A 29 10.89 -14.05 3.94
C ASP A 29 10.08 -15.20 4.58
N PHE A 30 8.93 -14.89 5.19
CA PHE A 30 8.12 -15.86 5.94
C PHE A 30 6.84 -16.26 5.21
N CYS A 31 6.31 -15.40 4.34
CA CYS A 31 5.04 -15.63 3.67
C CYS A 31 4.86 -14.77 2.41
N GLU A 32 3.89 -15.14 1.57
CA GLU A 32 3.51 -14.29 0.44
C GLU A 32 2.78 -13.04 0.95
N VAL A 33 3.34 -11.86 0.63
CA VAL A 33 2.76 -10.56 1.02
C VAL A 33 2.37 -9.78 -0.23
N VAL A 34 1.12 -9.36 -0.28
CA VAL A 34 0.57 -8.47 -1.31
C VAL A 34 0.28 -7.13 -0.66
N VAL A 35 0.82 -6.06 -1.24
CA VAL A 35 0.55 -4.69 -0.80
C VAL A 35 -0.49 -4.08 -1.72
N LYS A 36 -1.52 -3.46 -1.13
CA LYS A 36 -2.47 -2.62 -1.85
C LYS A 36 -2.65 -1.30 -1.10
N PRO A 37 -2.20 -0.16 -1.68
CA PRO A 37 -2.44 1.12 -1.07
C PRO A 37 -3.95 1.41 -1.01
N VAL A 38 -4.37 2.10 0.05
CA VAL A 38 -5.76 2.51 0.26
C VAL A 38 -5.80 3.97 0.69
N ALA A 39 -6.91 4.62 0.40
CA ALA A 39 -7.17 6.01 0.76
C ALA A 39 -8.67 6.22 0.95
N ASP A 40 -9.05 7.25 1.69
CA ASP A 40 -10.43 7.57 2.07
C ASP A 40 -11.10 8.66 1.19
N GLY A 41 -10.40 9.14 0.15
CA GLY A 41 -10.81 10.28 -0.66
C GLY A 41 -9.95 11.54 -0.42
N GLY A 42 -9.04 11.51 0.56
CA GLY A 42 -8.04 12.55 0.78
C GLY A 42 -6.84 12.50 -0.17
N GLU A 43 -5.73 13.08 0.29
CA GLU A 43 -4.43 13.03 -0.38
C GLU A 43 -3.97 11.57 -0.57
N GLY A 44 -3.40 11.24 -1.73
CA GLY A 44 -2.99 9.87 -2.05
C GLY A 44 -4.08 8.99 -2.70
N SER A 45 -5.31 9.50 -2.85
CA SER A 45 -6.43 8.72 -3.40
C SER A 45 -6.28 8.41 -4.89
N VAL A 46 -5.67 9.30 -5.66
CA VAL A 46 -5.42 9.08 -7.08
C VAL A 46 -4.41 7.94 -7.25
N GLU A 47 -3.35 7.95 -6.46
CA GLU A 47 -2.30 6.94 -6.43
C GLU A 47 -2.84 5.58 -5.98
N ALA A 48 -3.68 5.54 -4.93
CA ALA A 48 -4.32 4.32 -4.47
C ALA A 48 -5.27 3.74 -5.54
N MET A 49 -6.08 4.59 -6.16
CA MET A 49 -7.01 4.17 -7.22
C MET A 49 -6.28 3.71 -8.47
N ALA A 50 -5.15 4.33 -8.79
CA ALA A 50 -4.33 3.93 -9.90
C ALA A 50 -3.70 2.56 -9.76
N ASP A 51 -3.14 2.25 -8.57
CA ASP A 51 -2.63 0.92 -8.25
C ASP A 51 -3.75 -0.14 -8.32
N ALA A 52 -4.96 0.22 -7.92
CA ALA A 52 -6.12 -0.66 -8.01
C ALA A 52 -6.59 -0.92 -9.46
N LEU A 53 -6.34 0.03 -10.38
CA LEU A 53 -6.79 -0.03 -11.78
C LEU A 53 -5.67 -0.40 -12.76
N ASP A 54 -4.47 -0.71 -12.27
CA ASP A 54 -3.25 -0.89 -13.09
C ASP A 54 -3.03 0.28 -14.08
N ALA A 55 -3.41 1.49 -13.64
CA ALA A 55 -3.32 2.68 -14.47
C ALA A 55 -1.86 3.12 -14.62
N LYS A 56 -1.54 3.66 -15.81
CA LYS A 56 -0.24 4.30 -16.08
C LYS A 56 -0.49 5.77 -16.36
N PHE A 57 0.31 6.62 -15.76
CA PHE A 57 0.34 8.07 -15.99
C PHE A 57 1.78 8.54 -16.10
#